data_AF-A0A3A8NXW4-F1
#
_entry.id   AF-A0A3A8NXW4-F1
#
_cell.length_a   1.000
_cell.length_b   1.000
_cell.length_c   1.000
_cell.angle_alpha   90.00
_cell.angle_beta   90.00
_cell.angle_gamma   90.00
#
_symmetry.space_group_name_H-M   'P 1'
#
loop_
_entity.id
_entity.type
_entity.pdbx_description
1 polymer ?
#
loop_
_entity_poly.entity_id
_entity_poly.type
_entity_poly.pdbx_seq_one_letter_code
_entity_poly.pdbx_strand_id
1 'polypeptide(L)'
;GGALLDARKVRAVSVVNGLSRPVEVRIGAQHWVVAPGAQEQGTLKLEDEAPHARASWPGAEQPFEDVVLPTDGERLVYNVRGAAMLEGHLAPTANPAGPGRRTLAGSGAILFPEEVLFVAKADWESTVRAHMEAGRWRLAGQVASAVAEVEPLNTRARELAARGFLLSDAQSPSHLPETLRSRDTVGFAHLLMNRWQQDLDAQALAQDLLGFVGQREQARARYSEHAQQFPDSPLAALYLTRALTPGTPLAQAVPAYEELARRFPDSPEVGRARLEARWLEELEDPRPSRQEAGDPSRERVMETARLADPLVAKHPPETVEALELFVRIYLRAHRRDTATALVRRFGQDPRNRSWDFLVLAGRVANVAGPAHTPYVLRDWIPAAMSRQPERMLLLDLLTGQRLPKDAELAALSSPTDRAVIALTRDVLTQPQRAMERAAKESEAVLSRLEPEVAALLALELTRTGDAQAKRLFNASLPLMLAREPLLKFLQTDTVTPAFSRLPPGLRAAALLARAHRESKEGYPVFTEPLDGLEGLDALQGFATRAADAWLRSAFDACMDTKVPHVVPPGVALQLTGDLVQYIARLENDRGGRRPNCAARVVTPTGRPLPKAPPSSGNANGADP
;
A
#
# COMPACT_ATOMS: atom_id res chain seq x y z
N GLY A 1 58.20 -16.76 -27.20
CA GLY A 1 57.98 -15.30 -26.99
C GLY A 1 56.52 -14.91 -27.15
N GLY A 2 55.91 -15.12 -28.33
CA GLY A 2 54.56 -14.62 -28.65
C GLY A 2 53.38 -15.25 -27.89
N ALA A 3 53.39 -16.57 -27.65
CA ALA A 3 52.27 -17.25 -26.97
C ALA A 3 52.04 -16.82 -25.50
N LEU A 4 53.09 -16.32 -24.84
CA LEU A 4 53.04 -15.86 -23.45
C LEU A 4 52.55 -14.40 -23.33
N LEU A 5 52.63 -13.63 -24.42
CA LEU A 5 52.09 -12.27 -24.52
C LEU A 5 50.59 -12.29 -24.88
N ASP A 6 50.14 -13.26 -25.67
CA ASP A 6 48.72 -13.44 -26.02
C ASP A 6 47.86 -13.90 -24.83
N ALA A 7 48.40 -14.78 -23.97
CA ALA A 7 47.72 -15.22 -22.75
C ALA A 7 47.45 -14.06 -21.77
N ARG A 8 48.30 -13.01 -21.78
CA ARG A 8 48.10 -11.80 -20.96
C ARG A 8 46.95 -10.91 -21.44
N LYS A 9 46.36 -11.17 -22.62
CA LYS A 9 45.20 -10.45 -23.13
C LYS A 9 43.87 -11.19 -22.89
N VAL A 10 43.87 -12.42 -22.36
CA VAL A 10 42.61 -13.13 -22.06
C VAL A 10 42.17 -12.87 -20.62
N ARG A 11 40.86 -12.66 -20.40
CA ARG A 11 40.23 -12.44 -19.10
C ARG A 11 39.05 -13.38 -18.92
N ALA A 12 38.85 -13.92 -17.73
CA ALA A 12 37.60 -14.59 -17.41
C ALA A 12 36.53 -13.53 -17.12
N VAL A 13 35.32 -13.72 -17.65
CA VAL A 13 34.19 -12.82 -17.44
C VAL A 13 33.05 -13.61 -16.82
N SER A 14 32.45 -13.08 -15.76
CA SER A 14 31.18 -13.54 -15.21
C SER A 14 30.12 -12.49 -15.45
N VAL A 15 29.04 -12.86 -16.12
CA VAL A 15 27.87 -12.01 -16.34
C VAL A 15 26.76 -12.46 -15.42
N VAL A 16 26.18 -11.54 -14.64
CA VAL A 16 25.09 -11.84 -13.70
C VAL A 16 23.88 -10.98 -14.05
N ASN A 17 22.72 -11.63 -14.21
CA ASN A 17 21.45 -10.95 -14.46
C ASN A 17 20.58 -10.95 -13.20
N GLY A 18 20.47 -9.78 -12.55
CA GLY A 18 19.59 -9.58 -11.39
C GLY A 18 18.18 -9.08 -11.72
N LEU A 19 17.87 -8.83 -13.00
CA LEU A 19 16.59 -8.28 -13.44
C LEU A 19 15.49 -9.35 -13.47
N SER A 20 14.24 -8.94 -13.65
CA SER A 20 13.09 -9.86 -13.61
C SER A 20 12.90 -10.63 -14.92
N ARG A 21 13.66 -10.32 -15.97
CA ARG A 21 13.52 -10.87 -17.33
C ARG A 21 14.87 -11.27 -17.92
N PRO A 22 14.91 -12.19 -18.91
CA PRO A 22 16.14 -12.54 -19.61
C PRO A 22 16.77 -11.32 -20.28
N VAL A 23 18.10 -11.26 -20.27
CA VAL A 23 18.89 -10.16 -20.84
C VAL A 23 19.89 -10.70 -21.85
N GLU A 24 20.02 -10.01 -22.97
CA GLU A 24 21.09 -10.22 -23.93
C GLU A 24 22.28 -9.34 -23.57
N VAL A 25 23.46 -9.92 -23.41
CA VAL A 25 24.69 -9.21 -23.05
C VAL A 25 25.76 -9.44 -24.11
N ARG A 26 26.36 -8.36 -24.59
CA ARG A 26 27.47 -8.38 -25.55
C ARG A 26 28.69 -7.67 -24.98
N ILE A 27 29.84 -8.36 -24.99
CA ILE A 27 31.12 -7.82 -24.56
C ILE A 27 32.17 -8.18 -25.61
N GLY A 28 32.61 -7.19 -26.40
CA GLY A 28 33.44 -7.45 -27.58
C GLY A 28 32.74 -8.41 -28.56
N ALA A 29 33.43 -9.49 -28.93
CA ALA A 29 32.87 -10.55 -29.80
C ALA A 29 32.03 -11.61 -29.04
N GLN A 30 31.97 -11.55 -27.71
CA GLN A 30 31.22 -12.51 -26.91
C GLN A 30 29.77 -12.07 -26.72
N HIS A 31 28.88 -13.06 -26.64
CA HIS A 31 27.44 -12.86 -26.54
C HIS A 31 26.81 -13.92 -25.63
N TRP A 32 26.00 -13.47 -24.67
CA TRP A 32 25.27 -14.32 -23.73
C TRP A 32 23.79 -13.92 -23.68
N VAL A 33 22.91 -14.90 -23.48
CA VAL A 33 21.52 -14.67 -23.07
C VAL A 33 21.38 -15.22 -21.66
N VAL A 34 21.23 -14.32 -20.69
CA VAL A 34 21.29 -14.66 -19.26
C VAL A 34 19.88 -14.64 -18.69
N ALA A 35 19.42 -15.78 -18.17
CA ALA A 35 18.12 -15.91 -17.54
C ALA A 35 18.02 -15.07 -16.24
N PRO A 36 16.81 -14.69 -15.78
CA PRO A 36 16.63 -14.00 -14.49
C PRO A 36 17.27 -14.77 -13.35
N GLY A 37 18.08 -14.09 -12.54
CA GLY A 37 18.79 -14.68 -11.40
C GLY A 37 19.90 -15.66 -11.76
N ALA A 38 20.29 -15.74 -13.04
CA ALA A 38 21.37 -16.62 -13.48
C ALA A 38 22.71 -15.90 -13.60
N GLN A 39 23.77 -16.70 -13.62
CA GLN A 39 25.13 -16.29 -13.90
C GLN A 39 25.66 -17.10 -15.08
N GLU A 40 26.28 -16.43 -16.04
CA GLU A 40 27.02 -17.03 -17.14
C GLU A 40 28.52 -16.71 -17.02
N GLN A 41 29.36 -17.63 -17.49
CA GLN A 41 30.82 -17.46 -17.48
C GLN A 41 31.37 -17.58 -18.90
N GLY A 42 32.45 -16.86 -19.18
CA GLY A 42 33.15 -16.96 -20.45
C GLY A 42 34.54 -16.34 -20.40
N THR A 43 35.18 -16.22 -21.57
CA THR A 43 36.51 -15.63 -21.72
C THR A 43 36.50 -14.51 -22.73
N LEU A 44 37.09 -13.38 -22.39
CA LEU A 44 37.22 -12.20 -23.22
C LEU A 44 38.66 -11.99 -23.63
N LYS A 45 38.90 -11.71 -24.92
CA LYS A 45 40.19 -11.19 -25.39
C LYS A 45 40.13 -9.66 -25.30
N LEU A 46 41.02 -9.06 -24.51
CA LEU A 46 41.20 -7.62 -24.42
C LEU A 46 41.88 -7.12 -25.69
N GLU A 47 41.24 -6.14 -26.33
CA GLU A 47 41.82 -5.33 -27.40
C GLU A 47 42.53 -4.10 -26.79
N ASP A 48 43.00 -3.18 -27.62
CA ASP A 48 43.72 -2.00 -27.15
C ASP A 48 42.78 -0.95 -26.51
N GLU A 49 41.46 -1.06 -26.75
CA GLU A 49 40.41 -0.27 -26.09
C GLU A 49 39.71 -1.05 -24.96
N ALA A 50 39.24 -0.35 -23.93
CA ALA A 50 38.54 -0.95 -22.81
C ALA A 50 37.21 -1.59 -23.28
N PRO A 51 36.90 -2.84 -22.87
CA PRO A 51 35.74 -3.55 -23.38
C PRO A 51 34.44 -2.93 -22.85
N HIS A 52 33.50 -2.71 -23.76
CA HIS A 52 32.15 -2.28 -23.45
C HIS A 52 31.25 -3.48 -23.19
N ALA A 53 30.54 -3.47 -22.07
CA ALA A 53 29.42 -4.35 -21.82
C ALA A 53 28.11 -3.68 -22.20
N ARG A 54 27.44 -4.24 -23.21
CA ARG A 54 26.15 -3.78 -23.70
C ARG A 54 25.07 -4.78 -23.30
N ALA A 55 24.07 -4.33 -22.57
CA ALA A 55 22.90 -5.12 -22.23
C ALA A 55 21.65 -4.60 -22.94
N SER A 56 20.89 -5.52 -23.55
CA SER A 56 19.65 -5.26 -24.25
C SER A 56 18.59 -6.30 -23.90
N TRP A 57 17.33 -5.95 -24.10
CA TRP A 57 16.28 -6.96 -24.11
C TRP A 57 16.46 -7.86 -25.34
N PRO A 58 16.20 -9.17 -25.25
CA PRO A 58 16.29 -10.06 -26.40
C PRO A 58 15.50 -9.51 -27.60
N GLY A 59 16.19 -9.27 -28.71
CA GLY A 59 15.60 -8.71 -29.93
C GLY A 59 15.44 -7.19 -29.97
N ALA A 60 15.91 -6.45 -28.97
CA ALA A 60 15.92 -4.98 -29.00
C ALA A 60 17.10 -4.43 -29.82
N GLU A 61 16.84 -3.39 -30.62
CA GLU A 61 17.86 -2.77 -31.47
C GLU A 61 18.88 -1.93 -30.67
N GLN A 62 18.44 -1.30 -29.58
CA GLN A 62 19.27 -0.43 -28.75
C GLN A 62 19.51 -1.04 -27.36
N PRO A 63 20.75 -1.00 -26.85
CA PRO A 63 21.04 -1.41 -25.48
C PRO A 63 20.42 -0.42 -24.48
N PHE A 64 19.90 -0.94 -23.37
CA PHE A 64 19.45 -0.11 -22.26
C PHE A 64 20.59 0.21 -21.28
N GLU A 65 21.72 -0.47 -21.39
CA GLU A 65 22.94 -0.23 -20.62
C GLU A 65 24.15 -0.45 -21.52
N ASP A 66 25.08 0.51 -21.52
CA ASP A 66 26.40 0.41 -22.15
C ASP A 66 27.42 0.93 -21.12
N VAL A 67 28.25 0.02 -20.60
CA VAL A 67 29.20 0.30 -19.51
C VAL A 67 30.59 -0.12 -19.92
N VAL A 68 31.56 0.78 -19.74
CA VAL A 68 32.98 0.46 -19.88
C VAL A 68 33.41 -0.42 -18.72
N LEU A 69 33.83 -1.64 -19.01
CA LEU A 69 34.32 -2.56 -17.99
C LEU A 69 35.76 -2.20 -17.58
N PRO A 70 36.13 -2.40 -16.31
CA PRO A 70 37.51 -2.26 -15.89
C PRO A 70 38.42 -3.23 -16.65
N THR A 71 39.61 -2.77 -17.02
CA THR A 71 40.63 -3.57 -17.72
C THR A 71 41.62 -4.25 -16.76
N ASP A 72 41.61 -3.82 -15.50
CA ASP A 72 42.52 -4.31 -14.48
C ASP A 72 42.07 -5.67 -13.92
N GLY A 73 43.03 -6.53 -13.59
CA GLY A 73 42.78 -7.87 -13.04
C GLY A 73 42.45 -8.94 -14.08
N GLU A 74 42.51 -10.21 -13.67
CA GLU A 74 42.36 -11.38 -14.56
C GLU A 74 40.90 -11.86 -14.71
N ARG A 75 40.03 -11.44 -13.79
CA ARG A 75 38.62 -11.86 -13.69
C ARG A 75 37.71 -10.64 -13.58
N LEU A 76 36.82 -10.49 -14.56
CA LEU A 76 35.84 -9.42 -14.63
C LEU A 76 34.46 -9.94 -14.26
N VAL A 77 33.68 -9.10 -13.59
CA VAL A 77 32.30 -9.38 -13.20
C VAL A 77 31.43 -8.26 -13.74
N TYR A 78 30.47 -8.59 -14.59
CA TYR A 78 29.47 -7.66 -15.09
C TYR A 78 28.12 -7.99 -14.46
N ASN A 79 27.64 -7.08 -13.61
CA ASN A 79 26.35 -7.15 -12.94
C ASN A 79 25.38 -6.23 -13.68
N VAL A 80 24.45 -6.79 -14.45
CA VAL A 80 23.52 -6.00 -15.27
C VAL A 80 22.75 -5.03 -14.39
N ARG A 81 22.87 -3.72 -14.66
CA ARG A 81 22.30 -2.61 -13.87
C ARG A 81 22.66 -2.60 -12.38
N GLY A 82 23.66 -3.37 -11.95
CA GLY A 82 23.97 -3.56 -10.53
C GLY A 82 22.84 -4.24 -9.75
N ALA A 83 21.95 -4.99 -10.40
CA ALA A 83 20.71 -5.51 -9.81
C ALA A 83 20.92 -6.67 -8.82
N ALA A 84 22.01 -7.42 -8.95
CA ALA A 84 22.35 -8.52 -8.04
C ALA A 84 23.28 -8.05 -6.90
N MET A 85 23.22 -8.71 -5.74
CA MET A 85 24.19 -8.53 -4.65
C MET A 85 25.32 -9.57 -4.79
N LEU A 86 26.54 -9.09 -4.98
CA LEU A 86 27.70 -9.92 -5.35
C LEU A 86 28.83 -9.80 -4.35
N GLU A 87 29.54 -10.92 -4.11
CA GLU A 87 30.61 -11.01 -3.13
C GLU A 87 31.79 -11.83 -3.67
N GLY A 88 33.00 -11.29 -3.54
CA GLY A 88 34.24 -12.04 -3.69
C GLY A 88 34.58 -12.78 -2.41
N HIS A 89 34.86 -14.08 -2.52
CA HIS A 89 35.32 -14.94 -1.43
C HIS A 89 36.66 -15.56 -1.76
N LEU A 90 37.60 -15.60 -0.81
CA LEU A 90 38.85 -16.34 -0.98
C LEU A 90 38.59 -17.82 -1.29
N ALA A 91 39.35 -18.37 -2.24
CA ALA A 91 39.29 -19.78 -2.59
C ALA A 91 39.62 -20.66 -1.37
N PRO A 92 38.89 -21.77 -1.15
CA PRO A 92 38.98 -22.58 0.07
C PRO A 92 40.33 -23.27 0.29
N THR A 93 41.28 -23.18 -0.65
CA THR A 93 42.63 -23.75 -0.54
C THR A 93 43.65 -22.83 0.12
N ALA A 94 43.30 -21.58 0.43
CA ALA A 94 44.12 -20.66 1.23
C ALA A 94 43.70 -20.76 2.71
N ASN A 95 44.65 -20.86 3.63
CA ASN A 95 44.47 -21.07 5.08
C ASN A 95 43.18 -20.46 5.69
N PRO A 96 42.45 -21.20 6.56
CA PRO A 96 41.12 -20.82 7.05
C PRO A 96 41.09 -19.72 8.13
N ALA A 97 42.19 -18.97 8.32
CA ALA A 97 42.31 -17.99 9.40
C ALA A 97 42.16 -16.54 8.87
N GLY A 98 40.92 -16.11 8.62
CA GLY A 98 40.56 -14.70 8.41
C GLY A 98 39.48 -14.48 7.33
N PRO A 99 38.54 -13.54 7.51
CA PRO A 99 37.42 -13.35 6.59
C PRO A 99 37.86 -12.50 5.37
N GLY A 100 38.29 -13.15 4.30
CA GLY A 100 38.52 -12.49 3.01
C GLY A 100 37.22 -12.38 2.21
N ARG A 101 36.28 -11.54 2.67
CA ARG A 101 35.04 -11.23 1.94
C ARG A 101 35.06 -9.79 1.48
N ARG A 102 34.82 -9.58 0.18
CA ARG A 102 34.76 -8.25 -0.42
C ARG A 102 33.46 -8.08 -1.20
N THR A 103 32.70 -7.03 -0.87
CA THR A 103 31.47 -6.70 -1.60
C THR A 103 31.81 -6.13 -2.97
N LEU A 104 31.18 -6.66 -4.02
CA LEU A 104 31.27 -6.14 -5.38
C LEU A 104 30.00 -5.33 -5.66
N ALA A 105 30.14 -4.03 -5.92
CA ALA A 105 29.02 -3.11 -6.08
C ALA A 105 29.02 -2.46 -7.48
N GLY A 106 27.83 -2.16 -7.99
CA GLY A 106 27.63 -1.47 -9.28
C GLY A 106 27.73 -2.38 -10.51
N SER A 107 27.61 -1.76 -11.69
CA SER A 107 27.80 -2.40 -12.99
C SER A 107 29.30 -2.46 -13.30
N GLY A 108 29.90 -3.65 -13.22
CA GLY A 108 31.33 -3.87 -13.49
C GLY A 108 32.18 -3.89 -12.21
N ALA A 109 32.84 -5.02 -11.96
CA ALA A 109 33.77 -5.20 -10.86
C ALA A 109 34.90 -6.18 -11.25
N ILE A 110 36.00 -6.13 -10.52
CA ILE A 110 37.16 -7.03 -10.69
C ILE A 110 37.16 -8.02 -9.54
N LEU A 111 37.42 -9.30 -9.82
CA LEU A 111 37.78 -10.30 -8.82
C LEU A 111 39.29 -10.52 -8.81
N PHE A 112 39.88 -10.63 -7.61
CA PHE A 112 41.30 -10.98 -7.49
C PHE A 112 41.53 -12.46 -7.85
N PRO A 113 42.74 -12.85 -8.28
CA PRO A 113 43.04 -14.23 -8.72
C PRO A 113 42.65 -15.32 -7.70
N GLU A 114 42.79 -15.01 -6.42
CA GLU A 114 42.46 -15.85 -5.27
C GLU A 114 40.98 -15.83 -4.89
N GLU A 115 40.15 -14.95 -5.47
CA GLU A 115 38.74 -14.80 -5.15
C GLU A 115 37.82 -15.55 -6.12
N VAL A 116 36.73 -16.11 -5.58
CA VAL A 116 35.62 -16.74 -6.30
C VAL A 116 34.38 -15.85 -6.16
N LEU A 117 33.60 -15.73 -7.24
CA LEU A 117 32.33 -15.02 -7.22
C LEU A 117 31.27 -15.80 -6.45
N PHE A 118 30.63 -15.15 -5.50
CA PHE A 118 29.44 -15.63 -4.82
C PHE A 118 28.28 -14.65 -5.08
N VAL A 119 27.17 -15.17 -5.60
CA VAL A 119 25.93 -14.41 -5.79
C VAL A 119 25.13 -14.49 -4.49
N ALA A 120 25.28 -13.49 -3.63
CA ALA A 120 24.60 -13.45 -2.35
C ALA A 120 23.07 -13.29 -2.50
N LYS A 121 22.65 -12.47 -3.48
CA LYS A 121 21.26 -12.31 -3.90
C LYS A 121 21.20 -12.15 -5.41
N ALA A 122 20.45 -13.03 -6.06
CA ALA A 122 20.36 -13.09 -7.52
C ALA A 122 19.18 -12.29 -8.08
N ASP A 123 18.26 -11.82 -7.24
CA ASP A 123 17.05 -11.09 -7.65
C ASP A 123 17.06 -9.67 -7.08
N TRP A 124 16.67 -8.69 -7.90
CA TRP A 124 16.72 -7.28 -7.53
C TRP A 124 15.87 -6.93 -6.29
N GLU A 125 14.69 -7.53 -6.09
CA GLU A 125 13.87 -7.24 -4.90
C GLU A 125 14.58 -7.71 -3.63
N SER A 126 15.20 -8.89 -3.71
CA SER A 126 15.97 -9.45 -2.60
C SER A 126 17.24 -8.63 -2.31
N THR A 127 17.89 -8.07 -3.34
CA THR A 127 19.00 -7.12 -3.22
C THR A 127 18.54 -5.83 -2.53
N VAL A 128 17.47 -5.21 -3.01
CA VAL A 128 16.88 -3.99 -2.44
C VAL A 128 16.54 -4.20 -0.96
N ARG A 129 15.88 -5.31 -0.63
CA ARG A 129 15.52 -5.65 0.75
C ARG A 129 16.76 -5.79 1.64
N ALA A 130 17.80 -6.45 1.18
CA ALA A 130 19.05 -6.59 1.93
C ALA A 130 19.73 -5.23 2.19
N HIS A 131 19.68 -4.30 1.23
CA HIS A 131 20.16 -2.93 1.44
C HIS A 131 19.30 -2.16 2.45
N MET A 132 17.97 -2.29 2.39
CA MET A 132 17.05 -1.68 3.35
C MET A 132 17.28 -2.19 4.77
N GLU A 133 17.39 -3.51 4.95
CA GLU A 133 17.66 -4.14 6.26
C GLU A 133 19.01 -3.71 6.84
N ALA A 134 20.00 -3.45 5.99
CA ALA A 134 21.30 -2.93 6.40
C ALA A 134 21.33 -1.39 6.58
N GLY A 135 20.19 -0.70 6.44
CA GLY A 135 20.10 0.76 6.53
C GLY A 135 20.77 1.52 5.38
N ARG A 136 21.13 0.84 4.28
CA ARG A 136 21.76 1.41 3.08
C ARG A 136 20.70 1.90 2.09
N TRP A 137 19.82 2.81 2.53
CA TRP A 137 18.64 3.23 1.78
C TRP A 137 18.93 3.83 0.40
N ARG A 138 20.03 4.60 0.27
CA ARG A 138 20.46 5.15 -1.02
C ARG A 138 20.75 4.05 -2.03
N LEU A 139 21.48 3.01 -1.64
CA LEU A 139 21.79 1.88 -2.52
C LEU A 139 20.52 1.09 -2.87
N ALA A 140 19.62 0.90 -1.90
CA ALA A 140 18.31 0.28 -2.15
C ALA A 140 17.51 1.08 -3.20
N GLY A 141 17.47 2.41 -3.05
CA GLY A 141 16.81 3.31 -4.00
C GLY A 141 17.45 3.28 -5.39
N GLN A 142 18.77 3.25 -5.47
CA GLN A 142 19.52 3.18 -6.74
C GLN A 142 19.25 1.89 -7.51
N VAL A 143 19.29 0.73 -6.85
CA VAL A 143 19.00 -0.56 -7.49
C VAL A 143 17.56 -0.57 -8.00
N ALA A 144 16.59 -0.21 -7.16
CA ALA A 144 15.18 -0.19 -7.55
C ALA A 144 14.90 0.81 -8.68
N SER A 145 15.55 1.99 -8.67
CA SER A 145 15.43 2.99 -9.73
C SER A 145 16.00 2.50 -11.06
N ALA A 146 17.13 1.79 -11.02
CA ALA A 146 17.75 1.24 -12.23
C ALA A 146 16.86 0.17 -12.89
N VAL A 147 16.19 -0.66 -12.06
CA VAL A 147 15.18 -1.62 -12.53
C VAL A 147 13.98 -0.89 -13.11
N ALA A 148 13.42 0.09 -12.39
CA ALA A 148 12.28 0.87 -12.87
C ALA A 148 12.55 1.54 -14.21
N GLU A 149 13.77 2.02 -14.44
CA GLU A 149 14.19 2.67 -15.69
C GLU A 149 14.11 1.75 -16.91
N VAL A 150 14.44 0.46 -16.75
CA VAL A 150 14.49 -0.51 -17.85
C VAL A 150 13.22 -1.36 -17.96
N GLU A 151 12.50 -1.53 -16.86
CA GLU A 151 11.22 -2.22 -16.77
C GLU A 151 10.10 -1.21 -16.45
N PRO A 152 9.62 -0.43 -17.44
CA PRO A 152 8.69 0.68 -17.18
C PRO A 152 7.37 0.22 -16.54
N LEU A 153 6.94 -1.02 -16.77
CA LEU A 153 5.71 -1.57 -16.18
C LEU A 153 5.90 -2.12 -14.75
N ASN A 154 7.12 -2.03 -14.20
CA ASN A 154 7.42 -2.51 -12.86
C ASN A 154 7.12 -1.42 -11.82
N THR A 155 5.83 -1.30 -11.46
CA THR A 155 5.34 -0.34 -10.45
C THR A 155 6.03 -0.54 -9.10
N ARG A 156 6.29 -1.80 -8.72
CA ARG A 156 6.98 -2.15 -7.48
C ARG A 156 8.40 -1.60 -7.41
N ALA A 157 9.14 -1.62 -8.52
CA ALA A 157 10.47 -1.02 -8.58
C ALA A 157 10.41 0.50 -8.34
N ARG A 158 9.41 1.19 -8.91
CA ARG A 158 9.20 2.63 -8.67
C ARG A 158 8.87 2.93 -7.21
N GLU A 159 8.01 2.12 -6.58
CA GLU A 159 7.66 2.27 -5.16
C GLU A 159 8.87 2.07 -4.24
N LEU A 160 9.66 1.02 -4.48
CA LEU A 160 10.83 0.71 -3.68
C LEU A 160 11.94 1.76 -3.88
N ALA A 161 12.08 2.30 -5.08
CA ALA A 161 12.98 3.41 -5.38
C ALA A 161 12.58 4.67 -4.59
N ALA A 162 11.32 5.09 -4.73
CA ALA A 162 10.74 6.21 -3.99
C ALA A 162 10.94 6.06 -2.47
N ARG A 163 10.61 4.89 -1.91
CA ARG A 163 10.79 4.61 -0.48
C ARG A 163 12.26 4.66 -0.05
N GLY A 164 13.16 4.08 -0.85
CA GLY A 164 14.61 4.11 -0.58
C GLY A 164 15.18 5.53 -0.57
N PHE A 165 14.81 6.36 -1.54
CA PHE A 165 15.28 7.75 -1.59
C PHE A 165 14.69 8.62 -0.49
N LEU A 166 13.40 8.50 -0.19
CA LEU A 166 12.79 9.23 0.92
C LEU A 166 13.42 8.88 2.28
N LEU A 167 13.72 7.61 2.52
CA LEU A 167 14.39 7.17 3.74
C LEU A 167 15.86 7.57 3.79
N SER A 168 16.56 7.58 2.65
CA SER A 168 17.92 8.12 2.53
C SER A 168 17.94 9.60 2.88
N ASP A 169 17.04 10.37 2.27
CA ASP A 169 16.90 11.81 2.47
C ASP A 169 16.49 12.15 3.91
N ALA A 170 15.62 11.35 4.54
CA ALA A 170 15.24 11.49 5.95
C ALA A 170 16.39 11.24 6.94
N GLN A 171 17.49 10.60 6.51
CA GLN A 171 18.72 10.43 7.30
C GLN A 171 19.74 11.55 7.07
N SER A 172 19.47 12.48 6.15
CA SER A 172 20.36 13.62 5.90
C SER A 172 20.47 14.51 7.15
N PRO A 173 21.68 15.00 7.50
CA PRO A 173 21.86 15.88 8.63
C PRO A 173 20.97 17.12 8.55
N SER A 174 20.36 17.50 9.68
CA SER A 174 19.40 18.61 9.75
C SER A 174 19.99 19.98 9.37
N HIS A 175 21.30 20.16 9.53
CA HIS A 175 22.04 21.38 9.19
C HIS A 175 22.24 21.60 7.69
N LEU A 176 21.98 20.59 6.85
CA LEU A 176 22.08 20.75 5.41
C LEU A 176 20.90 21.60 4.88
N PRO A 177 21.13 22.43 3.84
CA PRO A 177 20.07 23.09 3.10
C PRO A 177 19.00 22.10 2.61
N GLU A 178 17.75 22.54 2.56
CA GLU A 178 16.60 21.70 2.15
C GLU A 178 16.77 21.06 0.77
N THR A 179 17.42 21.77 -0.15
CA THR A 179 17.75 21.28 -1.50
C THR A 179 18.69 20.07 -1.49
N LEU A 180 19.60 19.98 -0.50
CA LEU A 180 20.48 18.84 -0.34
C LEU A 180 19.83 17.71 0.47
N ARG A 181 18.92 18.05 1.39
CA ARG A 181 18.19 17.05 2.20
C ARG A 181 17.18 16.24 1.40
N SER A 182 16.70 16.76 0.27
CA SER A 182 15.70 16.12 -0.61
C SER A 182 16.25 15.74 -1.98
N ARG A 183 17.58 15.77 -2.14
CA ARG A 183 18.25 15.68 -3.45
C ARG A 183 17.92 14.38 -4.18
N ASP A 184 18.00 13.25 -3.47
CA ASP A 184 17.85 11.95 -4.11
C ASP A 184 16.36 11.72 -4.49
N THR A 185 15.42 12.15 -3.65
CA THR A 185 13.97 12.11 -3.93
C THR A 185 13.59 13.01 -5.10
N VAL A 186 14.06 14.27 -5.12
CA VAL A 186 13.80 15.21 -6.21
C VAL A 186 14.40 14.70 -7.52
N GLY A 187 15.63 14.16 -7.47
CA GLY A 187 16.27 13.54 -8.63
C GLY A 187 15.43 12.40 -9.23
N PHE A 188 14.91 11.51 -8.37
CA PHE A 188 14.04 10.43 -8.83
C PHE A 188 12.70 10.92 -9.38
N ALA A 189 12.07 11.89 -8.72
CA ALA A 189 10.83 12.50 -9.24
C ALA A 189 11.06 13.14 -10.63
N HIS A 190 12.19 13.82 -10.84
CA HIS A 190 12.53 14.38 -12.14
C HIS A 190 12.83 13.34 -13.22
N LEU A 191 13.44 12.21 -12.85
CA LEU A 191 13.59 11.04 -13.73
C LEU A 191 12.21 10.54 -14.15
N LEU A 192 11.29 10.37 -13.20
CA LEU A 192 9.92 9.93 -13.48
C LEU A 192 9.24 10.85 -14.51
N MET A 193 9.31 12.16 -14.23
CA MET A 193 8.72 13.19 -15.08
C MET A 193 9.28 13.19 -16.50
N ASN A 194 10.60 13.04 -16.65
CA ASN A 194 11.28 13.11 -17.96
C ASN A 194 11.12 11.83 -18.77
N ARG A 195 11.30 10.68 -18.13
CA ARG A 195 11.39 9.38 -18.81
C ARG A 195 10.04 8.85 -19.23
N TRP A 196 8.99 9.11 -18.43
CA TRP A 196 7.66 8.56 -18.64
C TRP A 196 6.58 9.63 -18.69
N GLN A 197 6.72 10.57 -19.63
CA GLN A 197 5.77 11.68 -19.82
C GLN A 197 4.33 11.20 -20.11
N GLN A 198 4.17 10.05 -20.76
CA GLN A 198 2.88 9.48 -21.13
C GLN A 198 2.34 8.46 -20.10
N ASP A 199 3.04 8.24 -18.99
CA ASP A 199 2.65 7.29 -17.95
C ASP A 199 2.02 8.04 -16.77
N LEU A 200 0.70 7.90 -16.63
CA LEU A 200 -0.07 8.60 -15.61
C LEU A 200 0.41 8.27 -14.18
N ASP A 201 0.79 7.02 -13.92
CA ASP A 201 1.16 6.54 -12.60
C ASP A 201 2.56 7.03 -12.22
N ALA A 202 3.48 7.06 -13.18
CA ALA A 202 4.81 7.65 -12.98
C ALA A 202 4.72 9.15 -12.64
N GLN A 203 3.85 9.90 -13.34
CA GLN A 203 3.66 11.32 -13.09
C GLN A 203 2.92 11.59 -11.77
N ALA A 204 1.93 10.76 -11.42
CA ALA A 204 1.26 10.82 -10.12
C ALA A 204 2.26 10.60 -8.98
N LEU A 205 3.09 9.55 -9.08
CA LEU A 205 4.15 9.30 -8.11
C LEU A 205 5.13 10.48 -8.01
N ALA A 206 5.55 11.07 -9.13
CA ALA A 206 6.42 12.24 -9.11
C ALA A 206 5.79 13.44 -8.37
N GLN A 207 4.49 13.69 -8.59
CA GLN A 207 3.76 14.73 -7.87
C GLN A 207 3.68 14.47 -6.37
N ASP A 208 3.41 13.23 -5.97
CA ASP A 208 3.35 12.84 -4.56
C ASP A 208 4.71 13.01 -3.88
N LEU A 209 5.80 12.61 -4.55
CA LEU A 209 7.16 12.77 -4.05
C LEU A 209 7.53 14.23 -3.85
N LEU A 210 7.32 15.07 -4.89
CA LEU A 210 7.60 16.50 -4.82
C LEU A 210 6.70 17.18 -3.78
N GLY A 211 5.45 16.77 -3.67
CA GLY A 211 4.52 17.25 -2.66
C GLY A 211 4.95 16.90 -1.24
N PHE A 212 5.47 15.69 -1.03
CA PHE A 212 5.96 15.22 0.26
C PHE A 212 7.21 15.98 0.73
N VAL A 213 8.13 16.31 -0.19
CA VAL A 213 9.36 17.07 0.13
C VAL A 213 9.19 18.59 0.00
N GLY A 214 7.97 19.10 -0.07
CA GLY A 214 7.68 20.55 -0.06
C GLY A 214 7.93 21.28 -1.39
N GLN A 215 8.14 20.58 -2.50
CA GLN A 215 8.47 21.13 -3.82
C GLN A 215 7.26 21.27 -4.77
N ARG A 216 6.06 21.54 -4.23
CA ARG A 216 4.82 21.63 -5.04
C ARG A 216 4.87 22.73 -6.09
N GLU A 217 5.42 23.90 -5.77
CA GLU A 217 5.50 25.02 -6.72
C GLU A 217 6.43 24.71 -7.89
N GLN A 218 7.53 24.00 -7.65
CA GLN A 218 8.43 23.55 -8.72
C GLN A 218 7.74 22.53 -9.63
N ALA A 219 7.00 21.58 -9.05
CA ALA A 219 6.19 20.63 -9.80
C ALA A 219 5.15 21.38 -10.67
N ARG A 220 4.43 22.34 -10.09
CA ARG A 220 3.43 23.15 -10.78
C ARG A 220 4.02 23.93 -11.95
N ALA A 221 5.16 24.60 -11.76
CA ALA A 221 5.83 25.33 -12.82
C ALA A 221 6.16 24.41 -14.02
N ARG A 222 6.75 23.25 -13.72
CA ARG A 222 7.12 22.28 -14.76
C ARG A 222 5.92 21.68 -15.49
N TYR A 223 4.83 21.33 -14.80
CA TYR A 223 3.60 20.87 -15.47
C TYR A 223 2.91 21.98 -16.25
N SER A 224 3.07 23.25 -15.83
CA SER A 224 2.56 24.39 -16.60
C SER A 224 3.33 24.55 -17.91
N GLU A 225 4.66 24.48 -17.88
CA GLU A 225 5.51 24.48 -19.08
C GLU A 225 5.18 23.30 -20.00
N HIS A 226 5.02 22.09 -19.44
CA HIS A 226 4.66 20.91 -20.22
C HIS A 226 3.29 21.06 -20.90
N ALA A 227 2.27 21.55 -20.18
CA ALA A 227 0.96 21.82 -20.75
C ALA A 227 0.98 22.93 -21.82
N GLN A 228 1.87 23.92 -21.70
CA GLN A 228 2.08 24.95 -22.73
C GLN A 228 2.75 24.39 -23.98
N GLN A 229 3.72 23.48 -23.82
CA GLN A 229 4.39 22.80 -24.93
C GLN A 229 3.45 21.83 -25.66
N PHE A 230 2.52 21.20 -24.93
CA PHE A 230 1.56 20.23 -25.46
C PHE A 230 0.11 20.65 -25.17
N PRO A 231 -0.37 21.76 -25.77
CA PRO A 231 -1.67 22.33 -25.44
C PRO A 231 -2.82 21.35 -25.69
N ASP A 232 -2.72 20.52 -26.72
CA ASP A 232 -3.77 19.56 -27.11
C ASP A 232 -3.63 18.17 -26.44
N SER A 233 -2.66 18.01 -25.53
CA SER A 233 -2.46 16.75 -24.81
C SER A 233 -3.41 16.67 -23.60
N PRO A 234 -4.34 15.70 -23.54
CA PRO A 234 -5.21 15.51 -22.39
C PRO A 234 -4.41 15.16 -21.13
N LEU A 235 -3.33 14.38 -21.27
CA LEU A 235 -2.46 13.99 -20.16
C LEU A 235 -1.69 15.19 -19.59
N ALA A 236 -1.12 16.05 -20.45
CA ALA A 236 -0.40 17.24 -20.00
C ALA A 236 -1.33 18.18 -19.21
N ALA A 237 -2.55 18.39 -19.71
CA ALA A 237 -3.56 19.17 -19.01
C ALA A 237 -4.02 18.51 -17.69
N LEU A 238 -4.17 17.18 -17.67
CA LEU A 238 -4.52 16.44 -16.46
C LEU A 238 -3.45 16.55 -15.37
N TYR A 239 -2.17 16.43 -15.73
CA TYR A 239 -1.08 16.59 -14.76
C TYR A 239 -1.06 17.97 -14.13
N LEU A 240 -1.30 19.02 -14.92
CA LEU A 240 -1.40 20.38 -14.43
C LEU A 240 -2.59 20.53 -13.47
N THR A 241 -3.78 20.05 -13.84
CA THR A 241 -4.96 20.10 -12.96
C THR A 241 -4.71 19.38 -11.63
N ARG A 242 -4.05 18.21 -11.66
CA ARG A 242 -3.65 17.48 -10.44
C ARG A 242 -2.63 18.26 -9.61
N ALA A 243 -1.68 18.96 -10.23
CA ALA A 243 -0.70 19.79 -9.53
C ALA A 243 -1.32 21.07 -8.91
N LEU A 244 -2.40 21.60 -9.48
CA LEU A 244 -3.08 22.82 -9.02
C LEU A 244 -4.08 22.60 -7.88
N THR A 245 -4.62 21.39 -7.76
CA THR A 245 -5.70 21.06 -6.81
C THR A 245 -5.32 20.42 -5.46
N PRO A 246 -4.08 20.01 -5.10
CA PRO A 246 -3.85 19.21 -3.89
C PRO A 246 -4.24 19.90 -2.57
N GLY A 247 -4.08 21.22 -2.50
CA GLY A 247 -4.42 22.03 -1.32
C GLY A 247 -5.85 22.54 -1.28
N THR A 248 -6.64 22.26 -2.32
CA THR A 248 -7.99 22.81 -2.51
C THR A 248 -9.03 21.80 -2.03
N PRO A 249 -10.06 22.20 -1.26
CA PRO A 249 -11.21 21.34 -0.95
C PRO A 249 -11.80 20.72 -2.22
N LEU A 250 -12.28 19.48 -2.15
CA LEU A 250 -12.72 18.74 -3.34
C LEU A 250 -13.93 19.42 -4.00
N ALA A 251 -14.87 19.96 -3.22
CA ALA A 251 -15.98 20.74 -3.74
C ALA A 251 -15.55 21.92 -4.65
N GLN A 252 -14.37 22.50 -4.41
CA GLN A 252 -13.80 23.56 -5.24
C GLN A 252 -12.90 23.03 -6.38
N ALA A 253 -12.39 21.81 -6.27
CA ALA A 253 -11.53 21.18 -7.27
C ALA A 253 -12.33 20.50 -8.39
N VAL A 254 -13.50 19.92 -8.08
CA VAL A 254 -14.36 19.19 -9.05
C VAL A 254 -14.66 20.01 -10.32
N PRO A 255 -15.01 21.32 -10.25
CA PRO A 255 -15.23 22.12 -11.46
C PRO A 255 -14.06 22.14 -12.45
N ALA A 256 -12.81 22.08 -11.98
CA ALA A 256 -11.65 22.04 -12.85
C ALA A 256 -11.52 20.72 -13.62
N TYR A 257 -11.92 19.60 -12.99
CA TYR A 257 -11.96 18.29 -13.66
C TYR A 257 -13.15 18.17 -14.61
N GLU A 258 -14.30 18.77 -14.28
CA GLU A 258 -15.45 18.88 -15.19
C GLU A 258 -15.07 19.67 -16.45
N GLU A 259 -14.39 20.81 -16.28
CA GLU A 259 -13.91 21.61 -17.40
C GLU A 259 -12.92 20.84 -18.27
N LEU A 260 -11.99 20.11 -17.65
CA LEU A 260 -11.03 19.26 -18.36
C LEU A 260 -11.73 18.17 -19.17
N ALA A 261 -12.74 17.50 -18.61
CA ALA A 261 -13.51 16.49 -19.31
C ALA A 261 -14.37 17.06 -20.44
N ARG A 262 -14.89 18.28 -20.29
CA ARG A 262 -15.57 18.99 -21.36
C ARG A 262 -14.64 19.32 -22.52
N ARG A 263 -13.38 19.66 -22.21
CA ARG A 263 -12.34 19.94 -23.21
C ARG A 263 -11.86 18.67 -23.92
N PHE A 264 -11.77 17.55 -23.20
CA PHE A 264 -11.28 16.26 -23.72
C PHE A 264 -12.30 15.13 -23.49
N PRO A 265 -13.47 15.15 -24.17
CA PRO A 265 -14.56 14.21 -23.91
C PRO A 265 -14.22 12.76 -24.27
N ASP A 266 -13.20 12.56 -25.11
CA ASP A 266 -12.78 11.24 -25.60
C ASP A 266 -11.57 10.67 -24.84
N SER A 267 -11.01 11.40 -23.87
CA SER A 267 -9.88 10.89 -23.07
C SER A 267 -10.40 10.07 -21.89
N PRO A 268 -10.09 8.77 -21.83
CA PRO A 268 -10.54 7.94 -20.72
C PRO A 268 -9.83 8.29 -19.40
N GLU A 269 -8.58 8.77 -19.44
CA GLU A 269 -7.83 9.21 -18.26
C GLU A 269 -8.48 10.44 -17.62
N VAL A 270 -8.85 11.42 -18.44
CA VAL A 270 -9.56 12.62 -17.98
C VAL A 270 -10.95 12.26 -17.43
N GLY A 271 -11.69 11.40 -18.14
CA GLY A 271 -13.00 10.94 -17.68
C GLY A 271 -12.93 10.21 -16.34
N ARG A 272 -11.94 9.34 -16.14
CA ARG A 272 -11.70 8.65 -14.87
C ARG A 272 -11.29 9.62 -13.76
N ALA A 273 -10.38 10.56 -14.03
CA ALA A 273 -9.95 11.55 -13.05
C ALA A 273 -11.11 12.44 -12.56
N ARG A 274 -12.04 12.78 -13.45
CA ARG A 274 -13.27 13.47 -13.08
C ARG A 274 -14.14 12.65 -12.14
N LEU A 275 -14.39 11.39 -12.49
CA LEU A 275 -15.20 10.48 -11.66
C LEU A 275 -14.55 10.24 -10.29
N GLU A 276 -13.22 10.10 -10.26
CA GLU A 276 -12.44 10.01 -9.02
C GLU A 276 -12.61 11.27 -8.17
N ALA A 277 -12.49 12.47 -8.75
CA ALA A 277 -12.67 13.73 -8.02
C ALA A 277 -14.09 13.87 -7.44
N ARG A 278 -15.13 13.55 -8.23
CA ARG A 278 -16.53 13.53 -7.74
C ARG A 278 -16.74 12.51 -6.64
N TRP A 279 -16.22 11.30 -6.82
CA TRP A 279 -16.36 10.23 -5.83
C TRP A 279 -15.65 10.58 -4.51
N LEU A 280 -14.46 11.18 -4.58
CA LEU A 280 -13.76 11.67 -3.38
C LEU A 280 -14.50 12.83 -2.73
N GLU A 281 -15.11 13.73 -3.51
CA GLU A 281 -15.94 14.84 -3.02
C GLU A 281 -17.17 14.31 -2.26
N GLU A 282 -17.87 13.32 -2.80
CA GLU A 282 -18.96 12.63 -2.10
C GLU A 282 -18.52 12.00 -0.79
N LEU A 283 -17.22 11.71 -0.66
CA LEU A 283 -16.60 11.16 0.53
C LEU A 283 -15.95 12.22 1.41
N GLU A 284 -15.93 13.50 1.05
CA GLU A 284 -15.00 14.50 1.61
C GLU A 284 -15.06 14.57 3.14
N ASP A 285 -16.23 14.77 3.73
CA ASP A 285 -16.44 14.64 5.18
C ASP A 285 -17.19 13.33 5.50
N PRO A 286 -16.53 12.36 6.16
CA PRO A 286 -17.14 11.10 6.51
C PRO A 286 -17.95 11.16 7.82
N ARG A 287 -17.95 12.27 8.58
CA ARG A 287 -18.58 12.34 9.91
C ARG A 287 -20.12 12.44 9.94
N PRO A 288 -20.82 13.16 9.05
CA PRO A 288 -22.27 13.32 9.16
C PRO A 288 -23.05 12.03 8.85
N SER A 289 -24.09 11.75 9.65
CA SER A 289 -24.96 10.58 9.48
C SER A 289 -25.85 10.69 8.23
N ARG A 290 -25.86 9.65 7.39
CA ARG A 290 -26.60 9.61 6.11
C ARG A 290 -28.12 9.42 6.22
N GLN A 291 -28.65 9.28 7.43
CA GLN A 291 -30.06 8.92 7.64
C GLN A 291 -31.02 10.11 7.56
N GLU A 292 -30.54 11.34 7.32
CA GLU A 292 -31.42 12.49 7.13
C GLU A 292 -32.27 12.32 5.87
N ALA A 293 -33.58 12.17 6.05
CA ALA A 293 -34.55 12.04 4.97
C ALA A 293 -34.53 13.30 4.10
N GLY A 294 -34.19 13.14 2.81
CA GLY A 294 -34.05 14.25 1.85
C GLY A 294 -32.61 14.59 1.45
N ASP A 295 -31.62 13.78 1.86
CA ASP A 295 -30.21 14.04 1.59
C ASP A 295 -29.87 14.14 0.07
N PRO A 296 -29.43 15.34 -0.42
CA PRO A 296 -28.99 15.53 -1.81
C PRO A 296 -27.76 14.67 -2.19
N SER A 297 -27.10 14.01 -1.23
CA SER A 297 -26.03 13.05 -1.49
C SER A 297 -26.46 11.88 -2.35
N ARG A 298 -27.70 11.36 -2.21
CA ARG A 298 -28.17 10.21 -3.00
C ARG A 298 -28.26 10.53 -4.48
N GLU A 299 -28.79 11.70 -4.83
CA GLU A 299 -28.88 12.10 -6.24
C GLU A 299 -27.49 12.32 -6.83
N ARG A 300 -26.55 12.94 -6.07
CA ARG A 300 -25.16 13.10 -6.50
C ARG A 300 -24.47 11.76 -6.77
N VAL A 301 -24.61 10.79 -5.86
CA VAL A 301 -24.06 9.43 -6.01
C VAL A 301 -24.62 8.75 -7.27
N MET A 302 -25.93 8.88 -7.49
CA MET A 302 -26.59 8.33 -8.68
C MET A 302 -26.12 9.02 -9.96
N GLU A 303 -25.95 10.34 -9.94
CA GLU A 303 -25.43 11.12 -11.05
C GLU A 303 -24.01 10.69 -11.42
N THR A 304 -23.11 10.56 -10.45
CA THR A 304 -21.74 10.06 -10.67
C THR A 304 -21.75 8.67 -11.32
N ALA A 305 -22.63 7.77 -10.87
CA ALA A 305 -22.80 6.45 -11.50
C ALA A 305 -23.36 6.53 -12.93
N ARG A 306 -24.28 7.47 -13.22
CA ARG A 306 -24.78 7.70 -14.59
C ARG A 306 -23.69 8.26 -15.50
N LEU A 307 -22.81 9.13 -14.99
CA LEU A 307 -21.66 9.63 -15.75
C LEU A 307 -20.60 8.55 -16.03
N ALA A 308 -20.51 7.52 -15.18
CA ALA A 308 -19.63 6.38 -15.40
C ALA A 308 -20.09 5.47 -16.55
N ASP A 309 -21.40 5.29 -16.75
CA ASP A 309 -21.97 4.39 -17.76
C ASP A 309 -21.43 4.61 -19.19
N PRO A 310 -21.48 5.83 -19.79
CA PRO A 310 -20.96 6.05 -21.14
C PRO A 310 -19.45 5.87 -21.22
N LEU A 311 -18.72 6.19 -20.15
CA LEU A 311 -17.28 6.02 -20.11
C LEU A 311 -16.90 4.53 -20.12
N VAL A 312 -17.53 3.71 -19.27
CA VAL A 312 -17.32 2.25 -19.23
C VAL A 312 -17.73 1.58 -20.54
N ALA A 313 -18.80 2.06 -21.17
CA ALA A 313 -19.27 1.52 -22.45
C ALA A 313 -18.26 1.76 -23.58
N LYS A 314 -17.68 2.97 -23.66
CA LYS A 314 -16.72 3.36 -24.69
C LYS A 314 -15.30 2.87 -24.40
N HIS A 315 -14.91 2.91 -23.13
CA HIS A 315 -13.58 2.61 -22.62
C HIS A 315 -13.70 1.68 -21.40
N PRO A 316 -13.92 0.36 -21.62
CA PRO A 316 -13.98 -0.59 -20.51
C PRO A 316 -12.65 -0.56 -19.71
N PRO A 317 -12.68 -0.84 -18.40
CA PRO A 317 -11.47 -0.82 -17.59
C PRO A 317 -10.46 -1.86 -18.08
N GLU A 318 -9.22 -1.42 -18.28
CA GLU A 318 -8.10 -2.27 -18.72
C GLU A 318 -7.15 -2.63 -17.56
N THR A 319 -7.24 -1.90 -16.45
CA THR A 319 -6.45 -2.13 -15.23
C THR A 319 -7.36 -2.39 -14.03
N VAL A 320 -6.78 -2.97 -12.96
CA VAL A 320 -7.52 -3.27 -11.73
C VAL A 320 -7.93 -1.98 -11.01
N GLU A 321 -7.11 -0.94 -11.07
CA GLU A 321 -7.36 0.37 -10.47
C GLU A 321 -8.56 1.07 -11.14
N ALA A 322 -8.60 1.03 -12.48
CA ALA A 322 -9.74 1.54 -13.23
C ALA A 322 -11.02 0.75 -12.92
N LEU A 323 -10.93 -0.58 -12.83
CA LEU A 323 -12.05 -1.44 -12.44
C LEU A 323 -12.55 -1.10 -11.02
N GLU A 324 -11.63 -0.96 -10.06
CA GLU A 324 -11.94 -0.68 -8.67
C GLU A 324 -12.70 0.65 -8.52
N LEU A 325 -12.26 1.71 -9.21
CA LEU A 325 -12.94 3.00 -9.21
C LEU A 325 -14.41 2.85 -9.63
N PHE A 326 -14.67 2.22 -10.78
CA PHE A 326 -16.04 2.02 -11.28
C PHE A 326 -16.88 1.15 -10.36
N VAL A 327 -16.31 0.06 -9.85
CA VAL A 327 -16.98 -0.84 -8.91
C VAL A 327 -17.40 -0.07 -7.65
N ARG A 328 -16.52 0.74 -7.08
CA ARG A 328 -16.82 1.55 -5.88
C ARG A 328 -17.94 2.56 -6.15
N ILE A 329 -17.91 3.24 -7.30
CA ILE A 329 -18.98 4.16 -7.72
C ILE A 329 -20.32 3.42 -7.83
N TYR A 330 -20.35 2.27 -8.52
CA TYR A 330 -21.59 1.51 -8.71
C TYR A 330 -22.13 0.90 -7.41
N LEU A 331 -21.27 0.34 -6.57
CA LEU A 331 -21.70 -0.22 -5.27
C LEU A 331 -22.24 0.87 -4.34
N ARG A 332 -21.62 2.05 -4.35
CA ARG A 332 -22.10 3.23 -3.61
C ARG A 332 -23.47 3.68 -4.10
N ALA A 333 -23.72 3.61 -5.41
CA ALA A 333 -25.04 3.87 -6.01
C ALA A 333 -26.02 2.67 -5.88
N HIS A 334 -25.70 1.66 -5.07
CA HIS A 334 -26.48 0.43 -4.91
C HIS A 334 -26.74 -0.36 -6.21
N ARG A 335 -25.96 -0.12 -7.28
CA ARG A 335 -26.04 -0.82 -8.57
C ARG A 335 -25.19 -2.09 -8.57
N ARG A 336 -25.53 -3.01 -7.67
CA ARG A 336 -24.78 -4.27 -7.43
C ARG A 336 -24.60 -5.11 -8.69
N ASP A 337 -25.65 -5.30 -9.47
CA ASP A 337 -25.60 -6.09 -10.71
C ASP A 337 -24.68 -5.47 -11.77
N THR A 338 -24.63 -4.14 -11.85
CA THR A 338 -23.72 -3.43 -12.76
C THR A 338 -22.26 -3.64 -12.34
N ALA A 339 -21.98 -3.50 -11.04
CA ALA A 339 -20.64 -3.71 -10.49
C ALA A 339 -20.14 -5.15 -10.72
N THR A 340 -20.96 -6.16 -10.39
CA THR A 340 -20.58 -7.57 -10.51
C THR A 340 -20.47 -8.02 -11.97
N ALA A 341 -21.30 -7.47 -12.87
CA ALA A 341 -21.16 -7.70 -14.30
C ALA A 341 -19.84 -7.15 -14.86
N LEU A 342 -19.40 -5.98 -14.39
CA LEU A 342 -18.13 -5.38 -14.79
C LEU A 342 -16.94 -6.23 -14.34
N VAL A 343 -16.94 -6.68 -13.08
CA VAL A 343 -15.92 -7.61 -12.55
C VAL A 343 -15.88 -8.90 -13.36
N ARG A 344 -17.05 -9.49 -13.66
CA ARG A 344 -17.14 -10.69 -14.50
C ARG A 344 -16.53 -10.48 -15.87
N ARG A 345 -16.84 -9.37 -16.56
CA ARG A 345 -16.30 -9.06 -17.88
C ARG A 345 -14.78 -8.91 -17.84
N PHE A 346 -14.24 -8.22 -16.83
CA PHE A 346 -12.80 -8.04 -16.67
C PHE A 346 -12.06 -9.37 -16.42
N GLY A 347 -12.60 -10.24 -15.56
CA GLY A 347 -12.00 -11.53 -15.20
C GLY A 347 -12.13 -12.64 -16.26
N GLN A 348 -12.90 -12.41 -17.33
CA GLN A 348 -13.00 -13.36 -18.44
C GLN A 348 -11.64 -13.61 -19.10
N ASP A 349 -10.81 -12.56 -19.24
CA ASP A 349 -9.44 -12.69 -19.70
C ASP A 349 -8.55 -13.27 -18.59
N PRO A 350 -7.92 -14.45 -18.78
CA PRO A 350 -7.02 -15.04 -17.79
C PRO A 350 -5.83 -14.15 -17.42
N ARG A 351 -5.39 -13.26 -18.31
CA ARG A 351 -4.26 -12.33 -18.07
C ARG A 351 -4.57 -11.31 -16.97
N ASN A 352 -5.85 -11.02 -16.77
CA ASN A 352 -6.33 -10.06 -15.78
C ASN A 352 -6.51 -10.66 -14.38
N ARG A 353 -6.31 -11.98 -14.21
CA ARG A 353 -6.54 -12.70 -12.94
C ARG A 353 -5.36 -12.56 -11.98
N SER A 354 -4.93 -11.33 -11.76
CA SER A 354 -3.90 -10.96 -10.79
C SER A 354 -4.40 -11.15 -9.35
N TRP A 355 -3.48 -11.09 -8.38
CA TRP A 355 -3.83 -11.12 -6.96
C TRP A 355 -4.81 -10.00 -6.58
N ASP A 356 -4.52 -8.77 -7.00
CA ASP A 356 -5.33 -7.60 -6.66
C ASP A 356 -6.74 -7.71 -7.25
N PHE A 357 -6.84 -8.23 -8.48
CA PHE A 357 -8.14 -8.54 -9.09
C PHE A 357 -8.94 -9.57 -8.28
N LEU A 358 -8.30 -10.66 -7.82
CA LEU A 358 -8.98 -11.69 -7.03
C LEU A 358 -9.47 -11.15 -5.68
N VAL A 359 -8.67 -10.29 -5.02
CA VAL A 359 -9.08 -9.61 -3.80
C VAL A 359 -10.28 -8.70 -4.06
N LEU A 360 -10.23 -7.87 -5.12
CA LEU A 360 -11.33 -7.00 -5.51
C LEU A 360 -12.60 -7.81 -5.82
N ALA A 361 -12.51 -8.82 -6.67
CA ALA A 361 -13.63 -9.67 -7.04
C ALA A 361 -14.25 -10.37 -5.82
N GLY A 362 -13.43 -10.88 -4.90
CA GLY A 362 -13.93 -11.49 -3.67
C GLY A 362 -14.66 -10.50 -2.76
N ARG A 363 -14.13 -9.27 -2.60
CA ARG A 363 -14.79 -8.19 -1.84
C ARG A 363 -16.12 -7.79 -2.48
N VAL A 364 -16.15 -7.64 -3.81
CA VAL A 364 -17.38 -7.32 -4.55
C VAL A 364 -18.43 -8.42 -4.40
N ALA A 365 -18.04 -9.68 -4.53
CA ALA A 365 -18.95 -10.82 -4.35
C ALA A 365 -19.53 -10.86 -2.92
N ASN A 366 -18.71 -10.57 -1.91
CA ASN A 366 -19.15 -10.51 -0.51
C ASN A 366 -20.22 -9.42 -0.30
N VAL A 367 -19.99 -8.22 -0.83
CA VAL A 367 -20.91 -7.07 -0.70
C VAL A 367 -22.19 -7.25 -1.52
N ALA A 368 -22.06 -7.72 -2.75
CA ALA A 368 -23.19 -7.91 -3.64
C ALA A 368 -24.09 -9.08 -3.18
N GLY A 369 -23.47 -10.09 -2.57
CA GLY A 369 -24.14 -11.32 -2.15
C GLY A 369 -24.39 -12.28 -3.33
N PRO A 370 -24.76 -13.55 -3.02
CA PRO A 370 -24.87 -14.60 -4.03
C PRO A 370 -25.97 -14.34 -5.06
N ALA A 371 -27.03 -13.60 -4.70
CA ALA A 371 -28.13 -13.28 -5.61
C ALA A 371 -27.71 -12.35 -6.77
N HIS A 372 -26.67 -11.53 -6.56
CA HIS A 372 -26.21 -10.52 -7.50
C HIS A 372 -24.84 -10.85 -8.10
N THR A 373 -24.23 -12.00 -7.75
CA THR A 373 -22.87 -12.36 -8.18
C THR A 373 -22.92 -13.44 -9.27
N PRO A 374 -22.71 -13.07 -10.56
CA PRO A 374 -22.84 -13.98 -11.69
C PRO A 374 -21.57 -14.81 -11.96
N TYR A 375 -20.67 -14.92 -10.98
CA TYR A 375 -19.38 -15.60 -11.11
C TYR A 375 -19.01 -16.33 -9.82
N VAL A 376 -18.17 -17.35 -9.96
CA VAL A 376 -17.61 -18.10 -8.84
C VAL A 376 -16.11 -17.79 -8.76
N LEU A 377 -15.69 -17.11 -7.68
CA LEU A 377 -14.31 -16.66 -7.51
C LEU A 377 -13.30 -17.81 -7.64
N ARG A 378 -13.65 -18.99 -7.11
CA ARG A 378 -12.77 -20.18 -7.12
C ARG A 378 -12.36 -20.61 -8.52
N ASP A 379 -13.19 -20.37 -9.53
CA ASP A 379 -12.93 -20.76 -10.93
C ASP A 379 -11.87 -19.87 -11.58
N TRP A 380 -11.58 -18.70 -10.99
CA TRP A 380 -10.58 -17.77 -11.49
C TRP A 380 -9.23 -17.89 -10.80
N ILE A 381 -9.14 -18.64 -9.70
CA ILE A 381 -7.89 -18.80 -8.95
C ILE A 381 -6.92 -19.65 -9.78
N PRO A 382 -5.73 -19.12 -10.15
CA PRO A 382 -4.74 -19.90 -10.89
C PRO A 382 -4.28 -21.12 -10.09
N ALA A 383 -4.05 -22.25 -10.77
CA ALA A 383 -3.63 -23.50 -10.13
C ALA A 383 -2.30 -23.37 -9.35
N ALA A 384 -1.41 -22.47 -9.77
CA ALA A 384 -0.17 -22.18 -9.05
C ALA A 384 -0.43 -21.47 -7.70
N MET A 385 -1.47 -20.63 -7.64
CA MET A 385 -1.88 -19.92 -6.44
C MET A 385 -2.70 -20.83 -5.51
N SER A 386 -3.57 -21.68 -6.06
CA SER A 386 -4.39 -22.60 -5.25
C SER A 386 -3.57 -23.62 -4.45
N ARG A 387 -2.31 -23.85 -4.85
CA ARG A 387 -1.34 -24.71 -4.15
C ARG A 387 -0.59 -23.99 -3.02
N GLN A 388 -0.82 -22.69 -2.82
CA GLN A 388 -0.18 -21.85 -1.79
C GLN A 388 -1.19 -21.60 -0.66
N PRO A 389 -1.22 -22.42 0.41
CA PRO A 389 -2.22 -22.31 1.47
C PRO A 389 -2.19 -20.95 2.18
N GLU A 390 -1.02 -20.34 2.34
CA GLU A 390 -0.85 -19.00 2.89
C GLU A 390 -1.59 -17.93 2.08
N ARG A 391 -1.53 -18.00 0.74
CA ARG A 391 -2.25 -17.07 -0.14
C ARG A 391 -3.75 -17.28 -0.05
N MET A 392 -4.19 -18.53 0.08
CA MET A 392 -5.61 -18.82 0.22
C MET A 392 -6.20 -18.31 1.54
N LEU A 393 -5.49 -18.51 2.66
CA LEU A 393 -5.92 -17.98 3.95
C LEU A 393 -5.92 -16.45 3.97
N LEU A 394 -4.92 -15.82 3.32
CA LEU A 394 -4.88 -14.38 3.18
C LEU A 394 -6.04 -13.87 2.30
N LEU A 395 -6.36 -14.55 1.21
CA LEU A 395 -7.50 -14.18 0.36
C LEU A 395 -8.83 -14.28 1.12
N ASP A 396 -9.07 -15.36 1.86
CA ASP A 396 -10.26 -15.51 2.72
C ASP A 396 -10.37 -14.34 3.72
N LEU A 397 -9.24 -13.99 4.35
CA LEU A 397 -9.16 -12.90 5.32
C LEU A 397 -9.39 -11.53 4.68
N LEU A 398 -8.78 -11.25 3.52
CA LEU A 398 -8.85 -9.97 2.82
C LEU A 398 -10.16 -9.75 2.06
N THR A 399 -10.89 -10.81 1.75
CA THR A 399 -12.24 -10.75 1.15
C THR A 399 -13.36 -10.79 2.19
N GLY A 400 -13.04 -11.12 3.44
CA GLY A 400 -14.02 -11.19 4.54
C GLY A 400 -14.84 -12.47 4.53
N GLN A 401 -14.46 -13.47 3.72
CA GLN A 401 -15.16 -14.75 3.65
C GLN A 401 -15.02 -15.55 4.95
N ARG A 402 -13.83 -15.54 5.55
CA ARG A 402 -13.54 -16.34 6.76
C ARG A 402 -12.33 -15.83 7.53
N LEU A 403 -12.38 -15.96 8.86
CA LEU A 403 -11.23 -15.77 9.74
C LEU A 403 -10.44 -17.08 9.89
N PRO A 404 -9.11 -17.09 9.65
CA PRO A 404 -8.29 -18.29 9.77
C PRO A 404 -8.10 -18.71 11.22
N LYS A 405 -8.25 -20.02 11.51
CA LYS A 405 -8.08 -20.59 12.84
C LYS A 405 -6.60 -20.78 13.19
N ASP A 406 -6.26 -20.79 14.48
CA ASP A 406 -4.87 -20.97 14.95
C ASP A 406 -4.23 -22.28 14.46
N ALA A 407 -5.01 -23.36 14.36
CA ALA A 407 -4.53 -24.64 13.81
C ALA A 407 -4.12 -24.54 12.33
N GLU A 408 -4.84 -23.75 11.53
CA GLU A 408 -4.53 -23.55 10.10
C GLU A 408 -3.27 -22.69 9.93
N LEU A 409 -3.10 -21.67 10.78
CA LEU A 409 -1.89 -20.85 10.81
C LEU A 409 -0.67 -21.67 11.23
N ALA A 410 -0.81 -22.54 12.23
CA ALA A 410 0.26 -23.42 12.69
C ALA A 410 0.72 -24.41 11.60
N ALA A 411 -0.15 -24.77 10.66
CA ALA A 411 0.17 -25.66 9.55
C ALA A 411 0.97 -24.99 8.41
N LEU A 412 1.09 -23.66 8.38
CA LEU A 412 1.89 -22.95 7.37
C LEU A 412 3.38 -23.19 7.59
N SER A 413 4.13 -23.49 6.52
CA SER A 413 5.57 -23.77 6.57
C SER A 413 6.41 -22.51 6.83
N SER A 414 6.00 -21.38 6.27
CA SER A 414 6.72 -20.12 6.34
C SER A 414 6.38 -19.34 7.63
N PRO A 415 7.38 -19.04 8.49
CA PRO A 415 7.14 -18.26 9.71
C PRO A 415 6.72 -16.82 9.39
N THR A 416 7.25 -16.24 8.31
CA THR A 416 6.88 -14.88 7.86
C THR A 416 5.42 -14.83 7.41
N ASP A 417 4.97 -15.80 6.59
CA ASP A 417 3.58 -15.82 6.12
C ASP A 417 2.60 -16.04 7.28
N ARG A 418 2.96 -16.94 8.20
CA ARG A 418 2.21 -17.15 9.44
C ARG A 418 2.09 -15.85 10.24
N ALA A 419 3.18 -15.12 10.43
CA ALA A 419 3.20 -13.87 11.17
C ALA A 419 2.37 -12.77 10.50
N VAL A 420 2.47 -12.62 9.17
CA VAL A 420 1.67 -11.65 8.39
C VAL A 420 0.19 -11.92 8.58
N ILE A 421 -0.28 -13.13 8.30
CA ILE A 421 -1.71 -13.46 8.37
C ILE A 421 -2.22 -13.34 9.81
N ALA A 422 -1.43 -13.80 10.79
CA ALA A 422 -1.81 -13.75 12.18
C ALA A 422 -1.86 -12.30 12.70
N LEU A 423 -0.93 -11.43 12.28
CA LEU A 423 -0.96 -10.01 12.63
C LEU A 423 -2.12 -9.29 11.94
N THR A 424 -2.39 -9.54 10.65
CA THR A 424 -3.56 -8.99 9.95
C THR A 424 -4.85 -9.37 10.64
N ARG A 425 -5.02 -10.65 11.01
CA ARG A 425 -6.19 -11.12 11.75
C ARG A 425 -6.32 -10.43 13.11
N ASP A 426 -5.22 -10.32 13.85
CA ASP A 426 -5.23 -9.72 15.18
C ASP A 426 -5.51 -8.21 15.09
N VAL A 427 -5.01 -7.48 14.09
CA VAL A 427 -5.37 -6.05 13.88
C VAL A 427 -6.87 -5.90 13.67
N LEU A 428 -7.49 -6.81 12.91
CA LEU A 428 -8.93 -6.77 12.61
C LEU A 428 -9.81 -7.18 13.80
N THR A 429 -9.31 -7.98 14.74
CA THR A 429 -10.16 -8.65 15.75
C THR A 429 -9.72 -8.44 17.20
N GLN A 430 -8.43 -8.21 17.44
CA GLN A 430 -7.78 -8.16 18.76
C GLN A 430 -6.67 -7.09 18.77
N PRO A 431 -7.00 -5.78 18.70
CA PRO A 431 -6.03 -4.70 18.45
C PRO A 431 -4.94 -4.62 19.53
N GLN A 432 -5.26 -4.90 20.81
CA GLN A 432 -4.26 -4.93 21.88
C GLN A 432 -3.19 -6.01 21.64
N ARG A 433 -3.62 -7.23 21.31
CA ARG A 433 -2.72 -8.34 20.97
C ARG A 433 -1.89 -8.02 19.72
N ALA A 434 -2.49 -7.33 18.75
CA ALA A 434 -1.80 -6.90 17.55
C ALA A 434 -0.64 -5.94 17.85
N MET A 435 -0.86 -4.95 18.72
CA MET A 435 0.20 -4.02 19.16
C MET A 435 1.34 -4.76 19.88
N GLU A 436 1.02 -5.65 20.83
CA GLU A 436 2.04 -6.45 21.53
C GLU A 436 2.85 -7.35 20.59
N ARG A 437 2.20 -7.92 19.57
CA ARG A 437 2.87 -8.75 18.58
C ARG A 437 3.74 -7.92 17.66
N ALA A 438 3.22 -6.80 17.14
CA ALA A 438 3.93 -5.92 16.21
C ALA A 438 5.32 -5.53 16.73
N ALA A 439 5.46 -5.38 18.05
CA ALA A 439 6.74 -5.08 18.69
C ALA A 439 7.84 -6.12 18.50
N LYS A 440 7.47 -7.36 18.19
CA LYS A 440 8.39 -8.49 18.02
C LYS A 440 8.62 -8.83 16.54
N GLU A 441 7.91 -8.17 15.63
CA GLU A 441 7.91 -8.54 14.21
C GLU A 441 9.06 -7.90 13.40
N SER A 442 9.53 -8.67 12.41
CA SER A 442 10.57 -8.26 11.48
C SER A 442 10.04 -7.30 10.40
N GLU A 443 10.94 -6.57 9.72
CA GLU A 443 10.57 -5.65 8.64
C GLU A 443 9.95 -6.41 7.47
N ALA A 444 10.38 -7.66 7.26
CA ALA A 444 9.83 -8.58 6.28
C ALA A 444 8.35 -8.92 6.53
N VAL A 445 7.88 -8.85 7.78
CA VAL A 445 6.46 -9.03 8.12
C VAL A 445 5.71 -7.71 7.96
N LEU A 446 6.22 -6.63 8.55
CA LEU A 446 5.54 -5.34 8.57
C LEU A 446 5.35 -4.74 7.16
N SER A 447 6.35 -4.87 6.28
CA SER A 447 6.29 -4.39 4.89
C SER A 447 5.35 -5.18 3.97
N ARG A 448 4.82 -6.31 4.45
CA ARG A 448 3.86 -7.17 3.73
C ARG A 448 2.43 -7.01 4.22
N LEU A 449 2.20 -6.16 5.22
CA LEU A 449 0.84 -5.81 5.64
C LEU A 449 0.20 -4.92 4.58
N GLU A 450 -1.09 -5.14 4.35
CA GLU A 450 -1.91 -4.22 3.55
C GLU A 450 -1.84 -2.79 4.14
N PRO A 451 -1.77 -1.73 3.30
CA PRO A 451 -1.59 -0.36 3.77
C PRO A 451 -2.63 0.08 4.81
N GLU A 452 -3.89 -0.28 4.64
CA GLU A 452 -4.99 0.02 5.57
C GLU A 452 -4.85 -0.67 6.93
N VAL A 453 -4.38 -1.93 6.94
CA VAL A 453 -4.10 -2.70 8.17
C VAL A 453 -2.91 -2.10 8.90
N ALA A 454 -1.83 -1.80 8.16
CA ALA A 454 -0.65 -1.16 8.72
C ALA A 454 -0.96 0.25 9.24
N ALA A 455 -1.84 1.01 8.57
CA ALA A 455 -2.25 2.35 8.98
C ALA A 455 -2.90 2.34 10.35
N LEU A 456 -3.89 1.47 10.52
CA LEU A 456 -4.59 1.36 11.79
C LEU A 456 -3.65 0.99 12.92
N LEU A 457 -2.82 -0.04 12.70
CA LEU A 457 -1.84 -0.47 13.70
C LEU A 457 -0.86 0.66 14.05
N ALA A 458 -0.38 1.41 13.05
CA ALA A 458 0.50 2.55 13.26
C ALA A 458 -0.18 3.70 14.04
N LEU A 459 -1.45 3.96 13.76
CA LEU A 459 -2.24 4.99 14.44
C LEU A 459 -2.53 4.61 15.89
N GLU A 460 -2.87 3.35 16.16
CA GLU A 460 -3.05 2.85 17.52
C GLU A 460 -1.76 2.91 18.34
N LEU A 461 -0.63 2.49 17.76
CA LEU A 461 0.68 2.61 18.41
C LEU A 461 1.07 4.08 18.64
N THR A 462 0.72 4.98 17.72
CA THR A 462 0.96 6.42 17.92
C THR A 462 0.17 6.94 19.10
N ARG A 463 -1.09 6.52 19.25
CA ARG A 463 -1.97 6.91 20.34
C ARG A 463 -1.44 6.45 21.70
N THR A 464 -0.76 5.30 21.76
CA THR A 464 -0.11 4.79 22.99
C THR A 464 1.29 5.36 23.21
N GLY A 465 1.79 6.24 22.32
CA GLY A 465 3.13 6.82 22.41
C GLY A 465 4.25 5.84 22.05
N ASP A 466 3.95 4.75 21.35
CA ASP A 466 4.94 3.75 20.97
C ASP A 466 5.77 4.25 19.77
N ALA A 467 7.09 4.29 19.94
CA ALA A 467 8.04 4.71 18.92
C ALA A 467 7.99 3.85 17.64
N GLN A 468 7.48 2.62 17.73
CA GLN A 468 7.35 1.69 16.61
C GLN A 468 6.33 2.14 15.57
N ALA A 469 5.40 3.03 15.92
CA ALA A 469 4.48 3.62 14.96
C ALA A 469 5.23 4.23 13.76
N LYS A 470 6.36 4.91 14.01
CA LYS A 470 7.20 5.49 12.95
C LYS A 470 7.72 4.42 11.98
N ARG A 471 8.07 3.23 12.48
CA ARG A 471 8.55 2.12 11.66
C ARG A 471 7.44 1.61 10.74
N LEU A 472 6.22 1.45 11.25
CA LEU A 472 5.07 1.04 10.45
C LEU A 472 4.72 2.06 9.38
N PHE A 473 4.66 3.35 9.70
CA PHE A 473 4.45 4.40 8.70
C PHE A 473 5.49 4.35 7.57
N ASN A 474 6.72 3.94 7.89
CA ASN A 474 7.79 3.80 6.91
C ASN A 474 7.82 2.42 6.23
N ALA A 475 6.92 1.48 6.54
CA ALA A 475 6.93 0.10 6.04
C ALA A 475 6.50 0.01 4.55
N SER A 476 5.68 0.95 4.09
CA SER A 476 5.22 1.04 2.69
C SER A 476 5.14 2.48 2.23
N LEU A 477 5.28 2.70 0.92
CA LEU A 477 5.22 4.04 0.34
C LEU A 477 3.85 4.73 0.55
N PRO A 478 2.69 4.08 0.31
CA PRO A 478 1.40 4.71 0.53
C PRO A 478 1.23 5.21 1.96
N LEU A 479 1.72 4.43 2.93
CA LEU A 479 1.58 4.80 4.33
C LEU A 479 2.52 5.93 4.76
N MET A 480 3.71 5.96 4.17
CA MET A 480 4.68 7.01 4.41
C MET A 480 4.17 8.36 3.89
N LEU A 481 3.60 8.37 2.67
CA LEU A 481 2.99 9.56 2.07
C LEU A 481 1.72 10.01 2.83
N ALA A 482 0.95 9.06 3.37
CA ALA A 482 -0.27 9.35 4.12
C ALA A 482 -0.04 9.77 5.59
N ARG A 483 1.19 9.63 6.11
CA ARG A 483 1.49 9.80 7.54
C ARG A 483 1.03 11.15 8.09
N GLU A 484 1.43 12.25 7.47
CA GLU A 484 1.13 13.59 7.99
C GLU A 484 -0.39 13.87 7.97
N PRO A 485 -1.13 13.65 6.86
CA PRO A 485 -2.58 13.82 6.86
C PRO A 485 -3.31 12.95 7.90
N LEU A 486 -2.89 11.69 8.09
CA LEU A 486 -3.47 10.78 9.07
C LEU A 486 -3.24 11.26 10.52
N LEU A 487 -2.00 11.65 10.83
CA LEU A 487 -1.65 12.15 12.18
C LEU A 487 -2.32 13.48 12.49
N LYS A 488 -2.39 14.39 11.50
CA LYS A 488 -3.07 15.68 11.67
C LYS A 488 -4.56 15.48 11.94
N PHE A 489 -5.21 14.57 11.23
CA PHE A 489 -6.61 14.21 11.50
C PHE A 489 -6.76 13.67 12.93
N LEU A 490 -5.92 12.72 13.35
CA LEU A 490 -5.99 12.13 14.68
C LEU A 490 -5.74 13.15 15.81
N GLN A 491 -4.92 14.17 15.57
CA GLN A 491 -4.59 15.20 16.57
C GLN A 491 -5.62 16.32 16.69
N THR A 492 -6.22 16.72 15.56
CA THR A 492 -7.03 17.95 15.47
C THR A 492 -8.50 17.70 15.16
N ASP A 493 -8.86 16.47 14.79
CA ASP A 493 -10.17 16.06 14.27
C ASP A 493 -10.64 16.88 13.05
N THR A 494 -9.70 17.53 12.35
CA THR A 494 -9.96 18.31 11.14
C THR A 494 -9.79 17.47 9.88
N VAL A 495 -10.82 17.46 9.04
CA VAL A 495 -10.76 16.91 7.68
C VAL A 495 -10.07 17.93 6.79
N THR A 496 -8.85 17.63 6.37
CA THR A 496 -8.06 18.49 5.48
C THR A 496 -8.15 18.03 4.03
N PRO A 497 -7.91 18.90 3.03
CA PRO A 497 -7.86 18.50 1.63
C PRO A 497 -6.91 17.32 1.34
N ALA A 498 -5.80 17.23 2.06
CA ALA A 498 -4.85 16.12 1.96
C ALA A 498 -5.42 14.81 2.55
N PHE A 499 -6.16 14.89 3.65
CA PHE A 499 -6.84 13.73 4.24
C PHE A 499 -7.95 13.18 3.34
N SER A 500 -8.76 14.06 2.73
CA SER A 500 -9.88 13.66 1.88
C SER A 500 -9.46 12.91 0.61
N ARG A 501 -8.22 13.14 0.14
CA ARG A 501 -7.62 12.48 -1.02
C ARG A 501 -6.93 11.15 -0.70
N LEU A 502 -6.79 10.80 0.57
CA LEU A 502 -6.24 9.50 0.93
C LEU A 502 -7.16 8.37 0.42
N PRO A 503 -6.59 7.19 0.09
CA PRO A 503 -7.37 6.00 -0.17
C PRO A 503 -8.39 5.74 0.96
N PRO A 504 -9.62 5.32 0.65
CA PRO A 504 -10.67 5.17 1.66
C PRO A 504 -10.31 4.24 2.81
N GLY A 505 -9.51 3.19 2.55
CA GLY A 505 -9.02 2.28 3.59
C GLY A 505 -8.15 2.97 4.65
N LEU A 506 -7.29 3.92 4.24
CA LEU A 506 -6.47 4.70 5.16
C LEU A 506 -7.33 5.69 5.97
N ARG A 507 -8.32 6.31 5.33
CA ARG A 507 -9.27 7.22 5.98
C ARG A 507 -10.12 6.48 7.01
N ALA A 508 -10.59 5.28 6.64
CA ALA A 508 -11.30 4.39 7.52
C ALA A 508 -10.45 3.98 8.72
N ALA A 509 -9.18 3.61 8.53
CA ALA A 509 -8.25 3.33 9.63
C ALA A 509 -8.12 4.48 10.63
N ALA A 510 -8.11 5.73 10.16
CA ALA A 510 -8.07 6.91 11.02
C ALA A 510 -9.36 7.14 11.81
N LEU A 511 -10.51 7.00 11.17
CA LEU A 511 -11.81 7.08 11.86
C LEU A 511 -11.97 5.98 12.90
N LEU A 512 -11.50 4.78 12.55
CA LEU A 512 -11.45 3.62 13.41
C LEU A 512 -10.58 3.86 14.66
N ALA A 513 -9.37 4.37 14.49
CA ALA A 513 -8.49 4.73 15.61
C ALA A 513 -9.07 5.85 16.50
N ARG A 514 -9.79 6.80 15.88
CA ARG A 514 -10.51 7.86 16.59
C ARG A 514 -11.69 7.32 17.39
N ALA A 515 -12.53 6.49 16.79
CA ALA A 515 -13.65 5.86 17.47
C ALA A 515 -13.16 5.05 18.69
N HIS A 516 -11.99 4.42 18.59
CA HIS A 516 -11.37 3.74 19.73
C HIS A 516 -10.96 4.69 20.86
N ARG A 517 -10.36 5.85 20.54
CA ARG A 517 -10.07 6.92 21.52
C ARG A 517 -11.33 7.37 22.26
N GLU A 518 -12.42 7.54 21.53
CA GLU A 518 -13.71 8.08 22.03
C GLU A 518 -14.61 7.02 22.69
N SER A 519 -14.34 5.72 22.51
CA SER A 519 -15.12 4.63 23.13
C SER A 519 -15.20 4.70 24.67
N LYS A 520 -14.28 5.42 25.32
CA LYS A 520 -14.29 5.66 26.77
C LYS A 520 -15.22 6.80 27.20
N GLU A 521 -15.76 7.56 26.25
CA GLU A 521 -16.57 8.77 26.49
C GLU A 521 -18.09 8.51 26.36
N GLY A 522 -18.50 7.27 26.02
CA GLY A 522 -19.90 6.80 25.98
C GLY A 522 -20.43 6.44 24.58
N TYR A 523 -21.60 5.79 24.52
CA TYR A 523 -22.15 5.18 23.28
C TYR A 523 -22.39 6.14 22.10
N PRO A 524 -23.08 7.30 22.27
CA PRO A 524 -23.41 8.17 21.14
C PRO A 524 -22.17 8.80 20.48
N VAL A 525 -21.15 9.10 21.30
CA VAL A 525 -19.92 9.78 20.89
C VAL A 525 -19.09 8.91 19.95
N PHE A 526 -19.12 7.58 20.11
CA PHE A 526 -18.37 6.67 19.24
C PHE A 526 -19.17 6.19 18.00
N THR A 527 -20.51 6.14 18.05
CA THR A 527 -21.32 5.61 16.94
C THR A 527 -21.38 6.54 15.72
N GLU A 528 -21.41 7.87 15.93
CA GLU A 528 -21.38 8.85 14.83
C GLU A 528 -20.16 8.69 13.90
N PRO A 529 -18.91 8.56 14.42
CA PRO A 529 -17.75 8.20 13.60
C PRO A 529 -17.85 6.87 12.84
N LEU A 530 -18.55 5.88 13.38
CA LEU A 530 -18.68 4.55 12.77
C LEU A 530 -19.74 4.52 11.67
N ASP A 531 -20.81 5.29 11.77
CA ASP A 531 -21.80 5.46 10.70
C ASP A 531 -21.15 6.06 9.43
N GLY A 532 -20.13 6.92 9.64
CA GLY A 532 -19.28 7.43 8.57
C GLY A 532 -18.50 6.40 7.76
N LEU A 533 -18.21 5.24 8.35
CA LEU A 533 -17.42 4.18 7.72
C LEU A 533 -18.19 3.46 6.61
N GLU A 534 -19.51 3.31 6.74
CA GLU A 534 -20.34 2.72 5.69
C GLU A 534 -20.21 3.51 4.38
N GLY A 535 -19.95 4.81 4.50
CA GLY A 535 -19.69 5.67 3.36
C GLY A 535 -18.34 5.45 2.69
N LEU A 536 -17.27 5.30 3.47
CA LEU A 536 -15.90 5.14 2.95
C LEU A 536 -15.64 3.74 2.41
N ASP A 537 -16.31 2.73 2.96
CA ASP A 537 -16.02 1.33 2.67
C ASP A 537 -17.16 0.65 1.90
N ALA A 538 -17.45 1.16 0.69
CA ALA A 538 -18.43 0.56 -0.21
C ALA A 538 -18.13 -0.91 -0.58
N LEU A 539 -16.90 -1.37 -0.36
CA LEU A 539 -16.49 -2.77 -0.56
C LEU A 539 -16.60 -3.63 0.72
N GLN A 540 -17.13 -3.08 1.82
CA GLN A 540 -17.17 -3.70 3.15
C GLN A 540 -15.85 -4.42 3.49
N GLY A 541 -14.75 -3.79 3.11
CA GLY A 541 -13.41 -4.35 3.18
C GLY A 541 -12.86 -4.26 4.59
N PHE A 542 -11.80 -3.47 4.74
CA PHE A 542 -11.08 -3.38 5.99
C PHE A 542 -11.92 -2.77 7.14
N ALA A 543 -12.69 -1.73 6.86
CA ALA A 543 -13.32 -0.91 7.89
C ALA A 543 -14.45 -1.66 8.60
N THR A 544 -15.36 -2.26 7.83
CA THR A 544 -16.52 -2.99 8.36
C THR A 544 -16.09 -4.18 9.21
N ARG A 545 -15.09 -4.93 8.75
CA ARG A 545 -14.58 -6.12 9.48
C ARG A 545 -13.89 -5.75 10.79
N ALA A 546 -13.13 -4.65 10.80
CA ALA A 546 -12.48 -4.17 12.01
C ALA A 546 -13.51 -3.57 12.98
N ALA A 547 -14.50 -2.84 12.46
CA ALA A 547 -15.53 -2.19 13.26
C ALA A 547 -16.36 -3.17 14.09
N ASP A 548 -16.76 -4.33 13.55
CA ASP A 548 -17.63 -5.29 14.26
C ASP A 548 -17.05 -5.78 15.59
N ALA A 549 -15.76 -6.14 15.60
CA ALA A 549 -15.09 -6.59 16.82
C ALA A 549 -15.03 -5.46 17.85
N TRP A 550 -14.80 -4.23 17.41
CA TRP A 550 -14.66 -3.10 18.31
C TRP A 550 -15.98 -2.51 18.76
N LEU A 551 -17.03 -2.58 17.93
CA LEU A 551 -18.40 -2.28 18.31
C LEU A 551 -18.78 -3.11 19.54
N ARG A 552 -18.45 -4.41 19.53
CA ARG A 552 -18.64 -5.29 20.69
C ARG A 552 -17.79 -4.85 21.88
N SER A 553 -16.49 -4.60 21.69
CA SER A 553 -15.62 -4.14 22.78
C SER A 553 -16.00 -2.79 23.38
N ALA A 554 -16.46 -1.84 22.56
CA ALA A 554 -16.92 -0.52 22.99
C ALA A 554 -18.25 -0.62 23.72
N PHE A 555 -19.15 -1.52 23.28
CA PHE A 555 -20.36 -1.85 24.01
C PHE A 555 -20.04 -2.43 25.39
N ASP A 556 -19.17 -3.45 25.46
CA ASP A 556 -18.74 -4.05 26.72
C ASP A 556 -18.10 -3.00 27.65
N ALA A 557 -17.26 -2.11 27.10
CA ALA A 557 -16.67 -1.00 27.85
C ALA A 557 -17.71 0.03 28.33
N CYS A 558 -18.72 0.40 27.53
CA CYS A 558 -19.87 1.24 27.96
C CYS A 558 -20.52 0.61 29.19
N MET A 559 -20.76 -0.70 29.11
CA MET A 559 -21.40 -1.47 30.18
C MET A 559 -20.53 -1.54 31.44
N ASP A 560 -19.21 -1.53 31.31
CA ASP A 560 -18.26 -1.60 32.43
C ASP A 560 -17.85 -0.25 33.03
N THR A 561 -18.08 0.88 32.36
CA THR A 561 -17.77 2.20 32.91
C THR A 561 -18.65 2.57 34.11
N LYS A 562 -18.00 2.85 35.25
CA LYS A 562 -18.64 3.43 36.44
C LYS A 562 -18.98 4.89 36.19
N VAL A 563 -20.17 5.33 36.60
CA VAL A 563 -20.53 6.76 36.59
C VAL A 563 -19.99 7.40 37.87
N PRO A 564 -18.97 8.26 37.83
CA PRO A 564 -18.44 8.90 39.03
C PRO A 564 -19.52 9.75 39.72
N HIS A 565 -19.70 9.56 41.01
CA HIS A 565 -20.67 10.34 41.78
C HIS A 565 -20.11 11.74 42.07
N VAL A 566 -20.71 12.80 41.49
CA VAL A 566 -20.30 14.19 41.74
C VAL A 566 -20.89 14.66 43.06
N VAL A 567 -20.06 14.79 44.08
CA VAL A 567 -20.47 15.37 45.37
C VAL A 567 -20.60 16.89 45.21
N PRO A 568 -21.70 17.52 45.65
CA PRO A 568 -21.88 18.97 45.55
C PRO A 568 -20.74 19.74 46.26
N PRO A 569 -20.24 20.84 45.67
CA PRO A 569 -19.22 21.66 46.31
C PRO A 569 -19.79 22.29 47.58
N GLY A 570 -19.11 22.07 48.71
CA GLY A 570 -19.53 22.54 50.05
C GLY A 570 -19.79 21.43 51.06
N VAL A 571 -19.81 20.16 50.63
CA VAL A 571 -19.96 19.01 51.52
C VAL A 571 -18.58 18.47 51.90
N ALA A 572 -18.00 19.00 52.98
CA ALA A 572 -16.84 18.39 53.63
C ALA A 572 -17.31 17.18 54.47
N LEU A 573 -17.52 16.02 53.84
CA LEU A 573 -17.88 14.79 54.55
C LEU A 573 -16.63 13.98 54.88
N GLN A 574 -16.45 13.69 56.17
CA GLN A 574 -15.67 12.54 56.61
C GLN A 574 -16.29 11.29 55.97
N LEU A 575 -15.61 10.73 54.96
CA LEU A 575 -16.03 9.52 54.27
C LEU A 575 -15.95 8.34 55.26
N THR A 576 -17.08 8.03 55.90
CA THR A 576 -17.22 6.78 56.65
C THR A 576 -17.32 5.59 55.69
N GLY A 577 -16.85 4.42 56.12
CA GLY A 577 -16.79 3.21 55.28
C GLY A 577 -18.14 2.85 54.64
N ASP A 578 -19.25 3.13 55.33
CA ASP A 578 -20.60 2.86 54.83
C ASP A 578 -21.04 3.81 53.72
N LEU A 579 -20.64 5.09 53.77
CA LEU A 579 -20.93 6.06 52.71
C LEU A 579 -20.10 5.76 51.46
N VAL A 580 -18.83 5.35 51.63
CA VAL A 580 -17.97 4.89 50.54
C VAL A 580 -18.54 3.61 49.90
N GLN A 581 -19.02 2.66 50.71
CA GLN A 581 -19.67 1.46 50.21
C GLN A 581 -21.02 1.76 49.54
N TYR A 582 -21.77 2.73 50.03
CA TYR A 582 -23.03 3.17 49.43
C TYR A 582 -22.80 3.88 48.09
N ILE A 583 -21.83 4.79 48.02
CA ILE A 583 -21.39 5.42 46.77
C ILE A 583 -20.87 4.35 45.80
N ALA A 584 -20.01 3.43 46.25
CA ALA A 584 -19.53 2.33 45.41
C ALA A 584 -20.65 1.37 44.94
N ARG A 585 -21.71 1.18 45.74
CA ARG A 585 -22.91 0.42 45.32
C ARG A 585 -23.73 1.20 44.29
N LEU A 586 -23.92 2.50 44.47
CA LEU A 586 -24.59 3.38 43.49
C LEU A 586 -23.82 3.49 42.18
N GLU A 587 -22.48 3.56 42.24
CA GLU A 587 -21.60 3.56 41.05
C GLU A 587 -21.58 2.19 40.34
N ASN A 588 -21.90 1.09 41.05
CA ASN A 588 -21.92 -0.27 40.51
C ASN A 588 -23.32 -0.76 40.10
N ASP A 589 -24.40 -0.06 40.45
CA ASP A 589 -25.78 -0.51 40.22
C ASP A 589 -26.09 -0.61 38.72
N ARG A 590 -26.31 -1.85 38.24
CA ARG A 590 -26.59 -2.18 36.83
C ARG A 590 -27.89 -1.56 36.33
N GLY A 591 -28.90 -1.39 37.20
CA GLY A 591 -30.20 -0.81 36.84
C GLY A 591 -30.17 0.71 36.63
N GLY A 592 -29.14 1.39 37.16
CA GLY A 592 -28.93 2.84 37.05
C GLY A 592 -27.94 3.28 35.95
N ARG A 593 -27.35 2.34 35.17
CA ARG A 593 -26.30 2.57 34.14
C ARG A 593 -26.74 3.37 32.88
N ARG A 594 -27.87 4.06 32.99
CA ARG A 594 -28.40 5.16 32.16
C ARG A 594 -29.09 4.83 30.81
N PRO A 595 -30.05 5.70 30.41
CA PRO A 595 -30.80 5.65 29.14
C PRO A 595 -29.99 5.84 27.85
N ASN A 596 -28.67 6.10 27.93
CA ASN A 596 -27.82 6.49 26.80
C ASN A 596 -26.94 5.33 26.26
N CYS A 597 -26.73 4.23 27.00
CA CYS A 597 -26.26 2.97 26.41
C CYS A 597 -27.51 2.18 25.95
N ALA A 598 -28.33 2.75 25.07
CA ALA A 598 -29.48 2.03 24.52
C ALA A 598 -28.99 1.03 23.47
N ALA A 599 -28.78 -0.21 23.91
CA ALA A 599 -28.57 -1.35 23.03
C ALA A 599 -29.82 -1.54 22.14
N ARG A 600 -29.69 -1.20 20.85
CA ARG A 600 -30.41 -1.91 19.80
C ARG A 600 -29.41 -2.29 18.73
N VAL A 601 -28.90 -3.50 18.85
CA VAL A 601 -28.31 -4.21 17.72
C VAL A 601 -29.40 -4.29 16.65
N VAL A 602 -29.30 -3.46 15.62
CA VAL A 602 -29.94 -3.72 14.33
C VAL A 602 -28.93 -3.38 13.25
N THR A 603 -28.15 -4.36 12.83
CA THR A 603 -27.55 -4.36 11.49
C THR A 603 -28.58 -4.95 10.52
N PRO A 604 -28.87 -4.28 9.38
CA PRO A 604 -29.91 -4.65 8.45
C PRO A 604 -29.62 -6.01 7.79
N THR A 605 -30.42 -7.02 8.11
CA THR A 605 -30.34 -8.38 7.54
C THR A 605 -30.80 -8.49 6.09
N GLY A 606 -31.26 -7.39 5.47
CA GLY A 606 -31.87 -7.43 4.13
C GLY A 606 -33.06 -8.42 4.01
N ARG A 607 -33.56 -8.97 5.13
CA ARG A 607 -34.64 -9.95 5.25
C ARG A 607 -35.41 -9.69 6.54
N PRO A 608 -36.76 -9.77 6.54
CA PRO A 608 -37.57 -9.46 7.72
C PRO A 608 -37.35 -10.46 8.87
N LEU A 609 -37.36 -9.95 10.10
CA LEU A 609 -37.33 -10.71 11.35
C LEU A 609 -38.60 -11.57 11.52
N PRO A 610 -38.53 -12.90 11.77
CA PRO A 610 -39.73 -13.70 12.04
C PRO A 610 -40.18 -13.62 13.52
N LYS A 611 -41.51 -13.50 13.71
CA LYS A 611 -42.23 -13.33 14.99
C LYS A 611 -42.11 -14.53 15.95
N ALA A 612 -42.07 -14.28 17.26
CA ALA A 612 -42.28 -15.26 18.35
C ALA A 612 -43.80 -15.44 18.67
N PRO A 613 -44.27 -16.35 19.57
CA PRO A 613 -43.91 -17.73 20.03
C PRO A 613 -45.18 -18.68 20.05
N PRO A 614 -45.22 -19.90 20.67
CA PRO A 614 -45.61 -20.03 22.11
C PRO A 614 -45.06 -21.26 22.93
N SER A 615 -45.12 -21.10 24.27
CA SER A 615 -45.26 -22.10 25.37
C SER A 615 -44.05 -23.03 25.69
N SER A 616 -43.64 -23.30 26.93
CA SER A 616 -44.19 -23.05 28.28
C SER A 616 -43.11 -23.41 29.32
N GLY A 617 -43.02 -22.68 30.44
CA GLY A 617 -42.35 -23.20 31.64
C GLY A 617 -41.56 -22.22 32.51
N ASN A 618 -42.21 -21.16 32.99
CA ASN A 618 -41.95 -20.42 34.25
C ASN A 618 -40.55 -19.77 34.43
N ALA A 619 -40.40 -18.49 34.13
CA ALA A 619 -40.79 -17.33 34.95
C ALA A 619 -39.88 -17.12 36.18
N ASN A 620 -38.97 -16.16 36.08
CA ASN A 620 -39.15 -14.86 36.76
C ASN A 620 -38.01 -13.90 36.41
N GLY A 621 -38.40 -12.74 35.88
CA GLY A 621 -37.80 -11.47 36.30
C GLY A 621 -36.76 -10.85 35.38
N ALA A 622 -37.26 -10.08 34.42
CA ALA A 622 -36.68 -8.84 33.90
C ALA A 622 -35.44 -8.94 32.99
N ASP A 623 -35.74 -8.90 31.69
CA ASP A 623 -35.09 -8.12 30.62
C ASP A 623 -34.64 -6.72 31.11
N PRO A 624 -33.57 -6.11 30.55
CA PRO A 624 -33.21 -6.15 29.12
C PRO A 624 -31.86 -6.80 28.77
#